data_AF-A0A7V8IW84-F1
#
_entry.id   AF-A0A7V8IW84-F1
#
_cell.length_a   1.000
_cell.length_b   1.000
_cell.length_c   1.000
_cell.angle_alpha   90.00
_cell.angle_beta   90.00
_cell.angle_gamma   90.00
#
_symmetry.space_group_name_H-M   'P 1'
#
loop_
_entity.id
_entity.type
_entity.pdbx_description
1 polymer ?
#
loop_
_entity_poly.entity_id
_entity_poly.type
_entity_poly.pdbx_seq_one_letter_code
_entity_poly.pdbx_strand_id
1 'polypeptide(L)'
;LRPADQAAVLPRARELLQTFLKSPDAVEIAASQILGREVPFSMPLQDGRCIIGVIDVVFEKDGKLHVRDYKTGGENRKYETQQGIYVAAMKKLFPGKEIVFRFLYLGGSGVAAPRG
;
A
#
# COMPACT_ATOMS: atom_id res chain seq x y z
N LEU A 1 3.04 7.80 -22.73
CA LEU A 1 3.40 6.45 -23.22
C LEU A 1 3.26 6.44 -24.73
N ARG A 2 4.23 5.88 -25.46
CA ARG A 2 4.09 5.77 -26.92
C ARG A 2 2.98 4.74 -27.24
N PRO A 3 2.30 4.82 -28.39
CA PRO A 3 1.22 3.89 -28.74
C PRO A 3 1.61 2.40 -28.64
N ALA A 4 2.84 2.06 -29.04
CA ALA A 4 3.37 0.70 -28.91
C ALA A 4 3.53 0.25 -27.44
N ASP A 5 3.90 1.16 -26.53
CA ASP A 5 4.01 0.86 -25.10
C ASP A 5 2.61 0.66 -24.48
N GLN A 6 1.60 1.42 -24.94
CA GLN A 6 0.22 1.26 -24.48
C GLN A 6 -0.37 -0.11 -24.87
N ALA A 7 -0.11 -0.57 -26.10
CA ALA A 7 -0.59 -1.87 -26.58
C ALA A 7 -0.06 -3.04 -25.74
N ALA A 8 1.16 -2.93 -25.20
CA ALA A 8 1.75 -3.94 -24.33
C ALA A 8 1.33 -3.81 -22.84
N VAL A 9 1.18 -2.58 -22.33
CA VAL A 9 0.90 -2.33 -20.90
C VAL A 9 -0.59 -2.53 -20.55
N LEU A 10 -1.50 -2.09 -21.43
CA LEU A 10 -2.93 -2.10 -21.11
C LEU A 10 -3.51 -3.50 -20.84
N PRO A 11 -3.19 -4.55 -21.62
CA PRO A 11 -3.69 -5.89 -21.33
C PRO A 11 -3.25 -6.40 -19.96
N ARG A 12 -1.96 -6.23 -19.63
CA ARG A 12 -1.41 -6.68 -18.34
C ARG A 12 -1.97 -5.88 -17.17
N ALA A 13 -2.07 -4.55 -17.29
CA ALA A 13 -2.67 -3.72 -16.26
C ALA A 13 -4.14 -4.09 -16.00
N ARG A 14 -4.91 -4.35 -17.07
CA ARG A 14 -6.30 -4.80 -16.96
C ARG A 14 -6.41 -6.13 -16.22
N GLU A 15 -5.57 -7.10 -16.57
CA GLU A 15 -5.55 -8.41 -15.92
C GLU A 15 -5.24 -8.30 -14.41
N LEU A 16 -4.20 -7.53 -14.06
CA LEU A 16 -3.81 -7.28 -12.66
C LEU A 16 -4.96 -6.64 -11.87
N LEU A 17 -5.56 -5.58 -12.41
CA LEU A 17 -6.66 -4.88 -11.76
C LEU A 17 -7.90 -5.75 -11.63
N GLN A 18 -8.28 -6.51 -12.66
CA GLN A 18 -9.43 -7.41 -12.60
C GLN A 18 -9.26 -8.51 -11.55
N THR A 19 -8.03 -9.02 -11.39
CA THR A 19 -7.72 -10.00 -10.36
C THR A 19 -7.79 -9.37 -8.98
N PHE A 20 -7.16 -8.20 -8.80
CA PHE A 20 -7.19 -7.48 -7.54
C PHE A 20 -8.60 -7.10 -7.09
N LEU A 21 -9.44 -6.58 -7.99
CA LEU A 21 -10.81 -6.15 -7.67
C LEU A 21 -11.70 -7.29 -7.14
N LYS A 22 -11.32 -8.56 -7.39
CA LYS A 22 -12.01 -9.75 -6.86
C LYS A 22 -11.40 -10.28 -5.56
N SER A 23 -10.31 -9.67 -5.09
CA SER A 23 -9.58 -10.12 -3.91
C SER A 23 -10.27 -9.70 -2.60
N PRO A 24 -10.06 -10.44 -1.50
CA PRO A 24 -10.52 -10.02 -0.17
C PRO A 24 -9.99 -8.65 0.25
N ASP A 25 -8.75 -8.31 -0.13
CA ASP A 25 -8.15 -7.01 0.20
C ASP A 25 -8.90 -5.85 -0.50
N ALA A 26 -9.31 -6.02 -1.76
CA ALA A 26 -10.10 -5.01 -2.46
C ALA A 26 -11.49 -4.83 -1.84
N VAL A 27 -12.14 -5.93 -1.44
CA VAL A 27 -13.42 -5.89 -0.73
C VAL A 27 -13.27 -5.20 0.63
N GLU A 28 -12.23 -5.54 1.40
CA GLU A 28 -11.92 -4.90 2.68
C GLU A 28 -11.74 -3.39 2.52
N ILE A 29 -10.88 -2.96 1.59
CA ILE A 29 -10.60 -1.55 1.35
C ILE A 29 -11.89 -0.83 0.92
N ALA A 30 -12.66 -1.41 0.00
CA ALA A 30 -13.88 -0.80 -0.53
C ALA A 30 -14.97 -0.64 0.55
N ALA A 31 -15.02 -1.53 1.54
CA ALA A 31 -15.97 -1.47 2.65
C ALA A 31 -15.50 -0.58 3.82
N SER A 32 -14.28 -0.04 3.76
CA SER A 32 -13.67 0.72 4.85
C SER A 32 -13.87 2.23 4.75
N GLN A 33 -13.68 2.94 5.87
CA GLN A 33 -13.60 4.39 5.85
C GLN A 33 -12.19 4.82 5.42
N ILE A 34 -12.05 5.20 4.15
CA ILE A 34 -10.77 5.62 3.60
C ILE A 34 -10.47 7.05 4.05
N LEU A 35 -9.36 7.20 4.74
CA LEU A 35 -8.88 8.49 5.25
C LEU A 35 -8.04 9.23 4.20
N GLY A 36 -7.35 8.49 3.34
CA GLY A 36 -6.55 9.07 2.26
C GLY A 36 -6.01 8.04 1.29
N ARG A 37 -5.73 8.51 0.07
CA ARG A 37 -4.98 7.79 -0.96
C ARG A 37 -3.85 8.68 -1.44
N GLU A 38 -2.73 8.08 -1.85
CA GLU A 38 -1.53 8.81 -2.29
C GLU A 38 -1.15 9.91 -1.30
N VAL A 39 -1.04 9.54 -0.02
CA VAL A 39 -0.84 10.49 1.08
C VAL A 39 0.64 10.85 1.18
N PRO A 40 1.06 12.06 0.78
CA PRO A 40 2.45 12.47 0.90
C PRO A 40 2.80 12.71 2.37
N PHE A 41 4.04 12.40 2.74
CA PHE A 41 4.57 12.74 4.05
C PHE A 41 6.02 13.20 3.96
N SER A 42 6.42 13.98 4.96
CA SER A 42 7.81 14.31 5.26
C SER A 42 8.10 13.96 6.71
N MET A 43 9.22 13.28 6.96
CA MET A 43 9.64 12.88 8.29
C MET A 43 11.09 13.31 8.53
N PRO A 44 11.34 14.30 9.41
CA PRO A 44 12.70 14.69 9.76
C PRO A 44 13.39 13.59 10.57
N LEU A 45 14.68 13.42 10.30
CA LEU A 45 15.61 12.57 11.02
C LEU A 45 16.49 13.42 11.96
N GLN A 46 17.11 12.79 12.95
CA GLN A 46 17.91 13.48 13.97
C GLN A 46 19.18 14.14 13.40
N ASP A 47 19.70 13.63 12.29
CA ASP A 47 20.90 14.13 11.61
C ASP A 47 20.61 15.25 10.60
N GLY A 48 19.42 15.85 10.67
CA GLY A 48 18.99 16.95 9.79
C GLY A 48 18.52 16.51 8.40
N ARG A 49 18.59 15.22 8.06
CA ARG A 49 17.98 14.70 6.83
C ARG A 49 16.46 14.61 6.96
N CYS A 50 15.76 14.52 5.82
CA CYS A 50 14.32 14.32 5.78
C CYS A 50 13.98 13.15 4.85
N ILE A 51 13.10 12.27 5.30
CA ILE A 51 12.50 11.22 4.45
C ILE A 51 11.22 11.79 3.86
N ILE A 52 11.09 11.72 2.54
CA ILE A 52 9.87 12.07 1.81
C ILE A 52 9.34 10.79 1.17
N GLY A 53 8.04 10.56 1.30
CA GLY A 53 7.39 9.40 0.71
C GLY A 53 5.90 9.65 0.49
N VAL A 54 5.25 8.66 -0.12
CA VAL A 54 3.82 8.69 -0.40
C VAL A 54 3.23 7.33 0.00
N ILE A 55 2.23 7.34 0.86
CA ILE A 55 1.52 6.15 1.32
C ILE A 55 0.33 5.92 0.39
N ASP A 56 0.25 4.75 -0.24
CA ASP A 56 -0.78 4.49 -1.27
C ASP A 56 -2.20 4.60 -0.71
N VAL A 57 -2.51 3.94 0.41
CA VAL A 57 -3.85 3.99 1.04
C VAL A 57 -3.77 3.90 2.56
N VAL A 58 -4.54 4.75 3.22
CA VAL A 58 -4.84 4.68 4.65
C VAL A 58 -6.34 4.64 4.87
N PHE A 59 -6.80 3.70 5.70
CA PHE A 59 -8.20 3.60 6.08
C PHE A 59 -8.36 3.19 7.54
N GLU A 60 -9.51 3.50 8.13
CA GLU A 60 -9.87 3.06 9.48
C GLU A 60 -10.82 1.86 9.41
N LYS A 61 -10.54 0.85 10.24
CA LYS A 61 -11.36 -0.34 10.42
C LYS A 61 -11.13 -0.90 11.84
N ASP A 62 -12.20 -1.26 12.53
CA ASP A 62 -12.16 -1.84 13.89
C ASP A 62 -11.35 -0.98 14.89
N GLY A 63 -11.40 0.35 14.74
CA GLY A 63 -10.66 1.32 15.56
C GLY A 63 -9.16 1.40 15.28
N LYS A 64 -8.65 0.68 14.29
CA LYS A 64 -7.24 0.62 13.88
C LYS A 64 -7.02 1.37 12.57
N LEU A 65 -5.80 1.90 12.40
CA LEU A 65 -5.37 2.49 11.13
C LEU A 65 -4.68 1.43 10.28
N HIS A 66 -5.27 1.14 9.13
CA HIS A 66 -4.75 0.20 8.17
C HIS A 66 -3.98 0.94 7.09
N VAL A 67 -2.76 0.50 6.83
CA VAL A 67 -1.92 1.01 5.73
C VAL A 67 -1.75 -0.11 4.70
N ARG A 68 -1.96 0.23 3.43
CA ARG A 68 -1.75 -0.67 2.30
C ARG A 68 -0.82 -0.01 1.30
N ASP A 69 0.07 -0.82 0.75
CA ASP A 69 1.05 -0.41 -0.26
C ASP A 69 1.06 -1.47 -1.37
N TYR A 70 0.80 -1.06 -2.61
CA TYR A 70 0.63 -1.93 -3.76
C TYR A 70 1.97 -2.22 -4.42
N LYS A 71 2.25 -3.51 -4.65
CA LYS A 71 3.44 -3.96 -5.38
C LYS A 71 3.03 -4.80 -6.58
N THR A 72 3.54 -4.46 -7.75
CA THR A 72 3.32 -5.24 -8.99
C THR A 72 4.30 -6.40 -9.15
N GLY A 73 5.42 -6.38 -8.41
CA GLY A 73 6.38 -7.49 -8.30
C GLY A 73 6.05 -8.47 -7.17
N GLY A 74 6.99 -9.36 -6.83
CA GLY A 74 6.86 -10.28 -5.69
C GLY A 74 7.42 -9.72 -4.38
N GLU A 75 7.40 -10.55 -3.33
CA GLU A 75 8.01 -10.23 -2.04
C GLU A 75 9.50 -9.88 -2.20
N ASN A 76 9.91 -8.81 -1.53
CA ASN A 76 11.30 -8.34 -1.59
C ASN A 76 11.69 -7.77 -0.24
N ARG A 77 12.80 -8.27 0.31
CA ARG A 77 13.35 -7.84 1.59
C ARG A 77 13.65 -6.34 1.66
N LYS A 78 13.91 -5.71 0.52
CA LYS A 78 14.11 -4.25 0.42
C LYS A 78 12.90 -3.44 0.89
N TYR A 79 11.70 -4.04 0.94
CA TYR A 79 10.49 -3.37 1.41
C TYR A 79 10.36 -3.35 2.95
N GLU A 80 11.14 -4.14 3.70
CA GLU A 80 11.14 -4.12 5.16
C GLU A 80 11.47 -2.72 5.72
N THR A 81 12.46 -2.05 5.13
CA THR A 81 12.82 -0.68 5.49
C THR A 81 11.69 0.30 5.20
N GLN A 82 11.01 0.14 4.05
CA GLN A 82 9.88 1.01 3.67
C GLN A 82 8.70 0.86 4.64
N GLN A 83 8.35 -0.37 5.01
CA GLN A 83 7.33 -0.65 6.01
C GLN A 83 7.67 0.05 7.34
N GLY A 84 8.92 -0.07 7.81
CA GLY A 84 9.37 0.58 9.04
C GLY A 84 9.19 2.10 9.01
N ILE A 85 9.54 2.73 7.89
CA ILE A 85 9.37 4.17 7.68
C ILE A 85 7.89 4.57 7.72
N TYR A 86 7.03 3.86 6.98
CA TYR A 86 5.61 4.22 6.89
C TYR A 86 4.91 4.05 8.25
N VAL A 87 5.20 2.96 8.96
CA VAL A 87 4.69 2.74 10.32
C VAL A 87 5.19 3.83 11.28
N ALA A 88 6.46 4.23 11.20
CA ALA A 88 7.01 5.29 12.04
C ALA A 88 6.35 6.66 11.74
N ALA A 89 6.14 6.99 10.47
CA ALA A 89 5.44 8.20 10.07
C ALA A 89 3.99 8.22 10.60
N MET A 90 3.25 7.12 10.43
CA MET A 90 1.87 7.00 10.89
C MET A 90 1.76 7.06 12.42
N LYS A 91 2.69 6.44 13.16
CA LYS A 91 2.73 6.53 14.63
C LYS A 91 2.99 7.96 15.13
N LYS A 92 3.80 8.74 14.40
CA LYS A 92 4.03 10.15 14.72
C LYS A 92 2.80 11.01 14.45
N LEU A 93 2.10 10.76 13.33
CA LEU A 93 0.90 11.51 12.94
C LEU A 93 -0.33 11.15 13.77
N PHE A 94 -0.43 9.90 14.22
CA PHE A 94 -1.57 9.38 14.97
C PHE A 94 -1.11 8.69 16.27
N PRO A 95 -0.66 9.46 17.28
CA PRO A 95 -0.25 8.90 18.56
C PRO A 95 -1.38 8.07 19.19
N GLY A 96 -1.04 6.89 19.71
CA GLY A 96 -1.99 6.00 20.41
C GLY A 96 -2.88 5.14 19.50
N LYS A 97 -2.87 5.33 18.17
CA LYS A 97 -3.55 4.43 17.24
C LYS A 97 -2.71 3.19 16.94
N GLU A 98 -3.34 2.03 16.90
CA GLU A 98 -2.71 0.82 16.38
C GLU A 98 -2.61 0.90 14.86
N ILE A 99 -1.41 0.61 14.32
CA ILE A 99 -1.11 0.68 12.88
C ILE A 99 -0.94 -0.74 12.34
N VAL A 100 -1.79 -1.13 11.38
CA VAL A 100 -1.74 -2.42 10.69
C VAL A 100 -1.28 -2.22 9.26
N PHE A 101 -0.01 -2.51 9.00
CA PHE A 101 0.60 -2.39 7.67
C PHE A 101 0.56 -3.71 6.90
N ARG A 102 0.28 -3.67 5.59
CA ARG A 102 0.38 -4.83 4.68
C ARG A 102 0.77 -4.41 3.27
N PHE A 103 1.70 -5.16 2.65
CA PHE A 103 1.93 -5.10 1.21
C PHE A 103 0.87 -5.90 0.44
N LEU A 104 0.35 -5.31 -0.65
CA LEU A 104 -0.60 -5.94 -1.55
C LEU A 104 0.09 -6.26 -2.88
N TYR A 105 0.39 -7.55 -3.10
CA TYR A 105 1.08 -8.00 -4.31
C TYR A 105 0.07 -8.32 -5.42
N LEU A 106 0.06 -7.51 -6.47
CA LEU A 106 -0.95 -7.57 -7.53
C LEU A 106 -0.64 -8.60 -8.63
N GLY A 107 0.61 -9.06 -8.74
CA GLY A 107 1.11 -9.81 -9.90
C GLY A 107 1.71 -11.19 -9.64
N GLY A 108 1.77 -11.64 -8.38
CA GLY A 108 2.19 -13.01 -8.02
C GLY A 108 1.00 -13.87 -7.61
N SER A 109 1.21 -15.17 -7.43
CA SER A 109 0.26 -16.12 -6.78
C SER A 109 -0.16 -15.73 -5.34
N GLY A 110 0.27 -14.57 -4.86
CA GLY A 110 -0.01 -13.97 -3.57
C GLY A 110 -1.06 -12.86 -3.57
N VAL A 111 -2.02 -12.87 -4.50
CA VAL A 111 -3.33 -12.26 -4.19
C VAL A 111 -3.87 -13.08 -3.02
N ALA A 112 -3.64 -12.57 -1.82
CA ALA A 112 -3.63 -13.38 -0.61
C ALA A 112 -4.94 -14.17 -0.48
N ALA A 113 -4.81 -15.50 -0.58
CA ALA A 113 -5.78 -16.40 0.01
C ALA A 113 -6.00 -15.98 1.47
N PRO A 114 -7.23 -16.08 2.00
CA PRO A 114 -7.52 -15.71 3.37
C PRO A 114 -6.58 -16.51 4.29
N ARG A 115 -5.69 -15.82 5.01
CA ARG A 115 -4.99 -16.44 6.13
C ARG A 115 -5.98 -16.37 7.30
N GLY A 116 -6.45 -17.56 7.72
CA GLY A 116 -7.38 -17.73 8.84
C GLY A 116 -6.78 -17.37 10.18
#